data_AF-A0A0C3A1F0-F1
#
_entry.id   AF-A0A0C3A1F0-F1
#
_cell.length_a   1.000
_cell.length_b   1.000
_cell.length_c   1.000
_cell.angle_alpha   90.00
_cell.angle_beta   90.00
_cell.angle_gamma   90.00
#
_symmetry.space_group_name_H-M   'P 1'
#
loop_
_entity.id
_entity.type
_entity.pdbx_description
1 polymer ?
#
loop_
_entity_poly.entity_id
_entity_poly.type
_entity_poly.pdbx_seq_one_letter_code
_entity_poly.pdbx_strand_id
1 'polypeptide(L)'
;MPLYTSRSVEKHTQRVTEFDILKESHKFLRDDAEAEASTSSWNDQLAKKYYNTLYREFALCNLKHYKSGNFSLRWRTENEVLDGMGEMTCANMRCEYHRPHSAPTPPSLTTLELPFAYEEKGVAKQALVKVVLCPKCVRKLMWKKARERRTEKGKTVAENDNESRERGSVEDPEEPENHGQEGDSRNTRRRHRRISPKSRSTSPRPHKRHRGR
;
A
#
# COMPACT_ATOMS: atom_id res chain seq x y z
N MET A 1 -53.04 19.70 -35.17
CA MET A 1 -51.67 19.16 -35.10
C MET A 1 -50.74 20.30 -34.66
N PRO A 2 -50.25 20.30 -33.42
CA PRO A 2 -49.64 21.47 -32.79
C PRO A 2 -48.19 21.70 -33.23
N LEU A 3 -47.86 22.96 -33.53
CA LEU A 3 -46.51 23.47 -33.79
C LEU A 3 -45.80 23.64 -32.44
N TYR A 4 -44.82 22.77 -32.16
CA TYR A 4 -43.98 22.93 -30.97
C TYR A 4 -42.94 24.04 -31.20
N THR A 5 -43.08 25.13 -30.45
CA THR A 5 -42.04 26.15 -30.28
C THR A 5 -40.86 25.55 -29.51
N SER A 6 -39.68 25.50 -30.14
CA SER A 6 -38.45 25.08 -29.50
C SER A 6 -38.05 26.10 -28.43
N ARG A 7 -38.21 25.72 -27.15
CA ARG A 7 -37.72 26.50 -26.01
C ARG A 7 -36.19 26.41 -26.01
N SER A 8 -35.52 27.52 -26.32
CA SER A 8 -34.08 27.66 -26.21
C SER A 8 -33.65 27.33 -24.78
N VAL A 9 -32.86 26.27 -24.62
CA VAL A 9 -32.25 25.90 -23.34
C VAL A 9 -31.09 26.87 -23.10
N GLU A 10 -31.31 27.88 -22.27
CA GLU A 10 -30.26 28.75 -21.78
C GLU A 10 -29.20 27.89 -21.05
N LYS A 11 -27.96 27.97 -21.53
CA LYS A 11 -26.81 27.28 -20.93
C LYS A 11 -26.61 27.84 -19.53
N HIS A 12 -27.02 27.08 -18.52
CA HIS A 12 -26.78 27.40 -17.12
C HIS A 12 -25.26 27.54 -16.93
N THR A 13 -24.78 28.77 -16.72
CA THR A 13 -23.41 28.99 -16.26
C THR A 13 -23.28 28.23 -14.94
N GLN A 14 -22.35 27.27 -14.89
CA GLN A 14 -22.11 26.52 -13.67
C GLN A 14 -21.69 27.52 -12.59
N ARG A 15 -22.56 27.74 -11.61
CA ARG A 15 -22.27 28.60 -10.46
C ARG A 15 -21.15 27.91 -9.68
N VAL A 16 -20.00 28.58 -9.56
CA VAL A 16 -18.88 28.12 -8.74
C VAL A 16 -19.33 28.13 -7.29
N THR A 17 -19.25 26.98 -6.62
CA THR A 17 -19.63 26.86 -5.21
C THR A 17 -18.45 27.19 -4.29
N GLU A 18 -18.71 27.52 -3.02
CA GLU A 18 -17.65 27.68 -2.02
C GLU A 18 -16.77 26.43 -1.91
N PHE A 19 -17.37 25.25 -2.10
CA PHE A 19 -16.63 23.99 -2.13
C PHE A 19 -15.64 23.92 -3.29
N ASP A 20 -16.02 24.42 -4.48
CA ASP A 20 -15.12 24.48 -5.64
C ASP A 20 -13.95 25.43 -5.38
N ILE A 21 -14.23 26.58 -4.77
CA ILE A 21 -13.22 27.58 -4.38
C ILE A 21 -12.23 26.97 -3.38
N LEU A 22 -12.74 26.29 -2.35
CA LEU A 22 -11.91 25.60 -1.36
C LEU A 22 -11.05 24.52 -2.03
N LYS A 23 -11.62 23.73 -2.94
CA LYS A 23 -10.90 22.66 -3.63
C LYS A 23 -9.75 23.19 -4.49
N GLU A 24 -9.91 24.36 -5.11
CA GLU A 24 -8.87 24.98 -5.95
C GLU A 24 -7.76 25.66 -5.13
N SER A 25 -8.12 26.30 -4.02
CA SER A 25 -7.20 27.11 -3.18
C SER A 25 -6.68 26.37 -1.94
N HIS A 26 -7.10 25.12 -1.72
CA HIS A 26 -6.64 24.30 -0.61
C HIS A 26 -5.14 24.01 -0.72
N LYS A 27 -4.42 24.21 0.39
CA LYS A 27 -3.03 23.78 0.59
C LYS A 27 -2.98 22.80 1.76
N PHE A 28 -2.21 21.73 1.63
CA PHE A 28 -2.07 20.72 2.69
C PHE A 28 -1.33 21.28 3.92
N LEU A 29 -0.34 22.14 3.68
CA LEU A 29 0.32 22.96 4.69
C LEU A 29 0.34 24.42 4.19
N ARG A 30 -0.11 25.34 5.04
CA ARG A 30 0.10 26.78 4.86
C ARG A 30 1.22 27.20 5.80
N ASP A 31 2.32 27.69 5.24
CA ASP A 31 3.41 28.26 6.04
C ASP A 31 2.94 29.58 6.65
N ASP A 32 3.18 29.79 7.94
CA ASP A 32 2.71 30.98 8.67
C ASP A 32 3.27 32.27 8.05
N ALA A 33 4.48 32.23 7.49
CA ALA A 33 5.09 33.34 6.77
C ALA A 33 4.43 33.65 5.42
N GLU A 34 3.99 32.62 4.68
CA GLU A 34 3.26 32.80 3.41
C GLU A 34 1.79 33.19 3.67
N ALA A 35 1.24 32.79 4.83
CA ALA A 35 -0.12 33.09 5.24
C ALA A 35 -0.36 34.58 5.55
N GLU A 36 0.68 35.33 5.92
CA GLU A 36 0.66 36.78 6.11
C GLU A 36 0.69 37.53 4.75
N ALA A 37 1.42 37.00 3.77
CA ALA A 37 1.56 37.62 2.44
C ALA A 37 0.42 37.27 1.46
N SER A 38 -0.29 36.15 1.67
CA SER A 38 -1.33 35.61 0.77
C SER A 38 -2.75 36.16 1.02
N THR A 39 -2.87 37.35 1.61
CA THR A 39 -4.16 38.01 1.89
C THR A 39 -4.88 38.56 0.65
N SER A 40 -4.33 38.41 -0.54
CA SER A 40 -4.72 39.17 -1.73
C SER A 40 -6.03 38.73 -2.41
N SER A 41 -6.53 37.51 -2.16
CA SER A 41 -7.77 37.00 -2.77
C SER A 41 -8.77 36.51 -1.73
N TRP A 42 -10.05 36.81 -1.91
CA TRP A 42 -11.15 36.32 -1.07
C TRP A 42 -11.15 34.78 -0.99
N ASN A 43 -10.83 34.10 -2.10
CA ASN A 43 -10.71 32.65 -2.17
C ASN A 43 -9.63 32.12 -1.20
N ASP A 44 -8.48 32.80 -1.15
CA ASP A 44 -7.37 32.41 -0.26
C ASP A 44 -7.70 32.69 1.21
N GLN A 45 -8.46 33.76 1.49
CA GLN A 45 -8.95 34.04 2.85
C GLN A 45 -9.96 32.97 3.31
N LEU A 46 -10.86 32.54 2.42
CA LEU A 46 -11.81 31.46 2.72
C LEU A 46 -11.08 30.14 3.01
N ALA A 47 -10.10 29.78 2.18
CA ALA A 47 -9.30 28.58 2.41
C ALA A 47 -8.39 28.68 3.64
N LYS A 48 -7.88 29.87 3.97
CA LYS A 48 -7.13 30.11 5.23
C LYS A 48 -8.04 29.91 6.44
N LYS A 49 -9.26 30.47 6.41
CA LYS A 49 -10.25 30.26 7.48
C LYS A 49 -10.56 28.78 7.67
N TYR A 50 -10.81 28.05 6.58
CA TYR A 50 -11.04 26.60 6.65
C TYR A 50 -9.81 25.84 7.18
N TYR A 51 -8.60 26.17 6.72
CA TYR A 51 -7.39 25.53 7.20
C TYR A 51 -7.17 25.72 8.71
N ASN A 52 -7.54 26.89 9.24
CA ASN A 52 -7.42 27.19 10.67
C ASN A 52 -8.41 26.40 11.54
N THR A 53 -9.52 25.90 10.98
CA THR A 53 -10.46 25.03 11.73
C THR A 53 -10.01 23.57 11.74
N LEU A 54 -9.00 23.20 10.95
CA LEU A 54 -8.49 21.84 10.90
C LEU A 54 -7.50 21.56 12.03
N TYR A 55 -7.63 20.36 12.60
CA TYR A 55 -6.76 19.86 13.64
C TYR A 55 -5.64 19.03 13.03
N ARG A 56 -4.40 19.46 13.26
CA ARG A 56 -3.19 19.01 12.53
C ARG A 56 -2.23 18.14 13.34
N GLU A 57 -2.61 17.72 14.55
CA GLU A 57 -1.78 16.82 15.37
C GLU A 57 -1.74 15.39 14.81
N PHE A 58 -2.91 14.85 14.45
CA PHE A 58 -3.06 13.53 13.84
C PHE A 58 -3.86 13.65 12.53
N ALA A 59 -3.42 12.94 11.50
CA ALA A 59 -4.12 12.87 10.21
C ALA A 59 -4.93 11.58 10.06
N LEU A 60 -5.98 11.64 9.25
CA LEU A 60 -6.72 10.48 8.78
C LEU A 60 -6.14 10.01 7.45
N CYS A 61 -6.21 8.70 7.21
CA CYS A 61 -5.65 8.08 6.01
C CYS A 61 -6.67 7.24 5.25
N ASN A 62 -6.44 7.09 3.94
CA ASN A 62 -7.18 6.16 3.10
C ASN A 62 -6.22 5.12 2.51
N LEU A 63 -6.24 3.92 3.08
CA LEU A 63 -5.40 2.82 2.63
C LEU A 63 -6.06 1.98 1.53
N LYS A 64 -6.95 2.52 0.69
CA LYS A 64 -7.59 1.76 -0.41
C LYS A 64 -6.56 1.20 -1.41
N HIS A 65 -5.57 2.00 -1.77
CA HIS A 65 -4.60 1.69 -2.82
C HIS A 65 -3.23 1.24 -2.27
N TYR A 66 -3.18 0.77 -1.02
CA TYR A 66 -1.93 0.39 -0.34
C TYR A 66 -1.08 -0.63 -1.12
N LYS A 67 -1.71 -1.50 -1.93
CA LYS A 67 -1.00 -2.50 -2.74
C LYS A 67 -0.16 -1.88 -3.86
N SER A 68 -0.55 -0.72 -4.38
CA SER A 68 0.25 0.04 -5.35
C SER A 68 1.25 0.99 -4.68
N GLY A 69 1.29 1.01 -3.34
CA GLY A 69 2.11 1.96 -2.58
C GLY A 69 1.48 3.33 -2.38
N ASN A 70 0.27 3.55 -2.90
CA ASN A 70 -0.40 4.84 -2.83
C ASN A 70 -1.42 4.87 -1.69
N PHE A 71 -1.44 5.98 -0.98
CA PHE A 71 -2.45 6.29 0.04
C PHE A 71 -2.65 7.80 0.08
N SER A 72 -3.79 8.24 0.61
CA SER A 72 -4.08 9.66 0.80
C SER A 72 -4.21 9.98 2.29
N LEU A 73 -3.87 11.21 2.64
CA LEU A 73 -4.02 11.77 3.98
C LEU A 73 -4.92 13.01 3.94
N ARG A 74 -5.56 13.31 5.07
CA ARG A 74 -6.21 14.60 5.32
C ARG A 74 -6.18 14.93 6.82
N TRP A 75 -6.24 16.22 7.13
CA TRP A 75 -6.40 16.68 8.50
C TRP A 75 -7.80 16.41 9.04
N ARG A 76 -7.92 16.38 10.37
CA ARG A 76 -9.18 16.11 11.06
C ARG A 76 -10.02 17.37 11.14
N THR A 77 -11.33 17.22 11.05
CA THR A 77 -12.28 18.28 11.38
C THR A 77 -12.64 18.24 12.87
N GLU A 78 -13.23 19.31 13.38
CA GLU A 78 -13.63 19.44 14.78
C GLU A 78 -14.48 18.26 15.28
N ASN A 79 -15.56 17.93 14.57
CA ASN A 79 -16.43 16.80 14.93
C ASN A 79 -15.64 15.49 15.04
N GLU A 80 -14.66 15.28 14.17
CA GLU A 80 -13.85 14.06 14.20
C GLU A 80 -12.91 14.01 15.40
N VAL A 81 -12.41 15.17 15.84
CA VAL A 81 -11.61 15.27 17.07
C VAL A 81 -12.47 15.04 18.30
N LEU A 82 -13.67 15.63 18.35
CA LEU A 82 -14.62 15.42 19.45
C LEU A 82 -15.04 13.96 19.58
N ASP A 83 -15.22 13.27 18.44
CA ASP A 83 -15.50 11.83 18.40
C ASP A 83 -14.26 10.95 18.71
N GLY A 84 -13.09 11.54 18.92
CA GLY A 84 -11.82 10.83 19.16
C GLY A 84 -11.26 10.09 17.93
N MET A 85 -11.76 10.39 16.73
CA MET A 85 -11.39 9.65 15.51
C MET A 85 -9.94 9.91 15.12
N GLY A 86 -9.23 8.83 14.77
CA GLY A 86 -7.82 8.89 14.33
C GLY A 86 -6.80 9.13 15.43
N GLU A 87 -7.24 9.18 16.69
CA GLU A 87 -6.40 9.27 17.89
C GLU A 87 -6.74 8.14 18.85
N MET A 88 -8.01 8.03 19.25
CA MET A 88 -8.53 6.90 20.04
C MET A 88 -9.04 5.76 19.15
N THR A 89 -9.15 6.00 17.85
CA THR A 89 -9.60 5.02 16.85
C THR A 89 -8.58 4.89 15.72
N CYS A 90 -8.76 3.89 14.86
CA CYS A 90 -7.90 3.72 13.70
C CYS A 90 -8.11 4.86 12.69
N ALA A 91 -7.02 5.53 12.29
CA ALA A 91 -7.04 6.63 11.35
C ALA A 91 -7.41 6.24 9.90
N ASN A 92 -7.40 4.94 9.58
CA ASN A 92 -7.79 4.50 8.24
C ASN A 92 -9.33 4.56 8.08
N MET A 93 -9.82 5.46 7.24
CA MET A 93 -11.26 5.72 7.05
C MET A 93 -12.06 4.49 6.58
N ARG A 94 -11.38 3.46 6.08
CA ARG A 94 -11.98 2.19 5.63
C ARG A 94 -11.77 1.05 6.61
N CYS A 95 -11.32 1.35 7.82
CA CYS A 95 -11.17 0.37 8.88
C CYS A 95 -12.49 0.23 9.63
N GLU A 96 -12.80 -0.97 10.08
CA GLU A 96 -13.93 -1.24 10.98
C GLU A 96 -13.82 -0.40 12.25
N TYR A 97 -12.65 -0.44 12.90
CA TYR A 97 -12.30 0.36 14.07
C TYR A 97 -12.05 1.86 13.81
N HIS A 98 -12.55 2.43 12.71
CA HIS A 98 -12.39 3.87 12.44
C HIS A 98 -13.41 4.70 13.22
N ARG A 99 -14.66 4.24 13.23
CA ARG A 99 -15.71 4.91 14.00
C ARG A 99 -15.67 4.46 15.46
N PRO A 100 -15.97 5.36 16.40
CA PRO A 100 -16.16 4.99 17.79
C PRO A 100 -17.31 3.95 17.89
N HIS A 101 -17.21 3.05 18.86
CA HIS A 101 -18.21 2.00 19.14
C HIS A 101 -18.51 1.01 18.00
N SER A 102 -17.69 0.99 16.94
CA SER A 102 -17.87 0.09 15.79
C SER A 102 -17.62 -1.38 16.10
N ALA A 103 -16.85 -1.69 17.14
CA ALA A 103 -16.52 -3.05 17.54
C ALA A 103 -16.57 -3.20 19.07
N PRO A 104 -16.90 -4.40 19.59
CA PRO A 104 -17.01 -4.64 21.04
C PRO A 104 -15.68 -4.49 21.77
N THR A 105 -14.58 -4.79 21.08
CA THR A 105 -13.22 -4.74 21.65
C THR A 105 -12.33 -3.85 20.79
N PRO A 106 -11.76 -2.78 21.35
CA PRO A 106 -10.84 -1.92 20.63
C PRO A 106 -9.50 -2.65 20.38
N PRO A 107 -8.89 -2.50 19.18
CA PRO A 107 -7.59 -3.08 18.90
C PRO A 107 -6.47 -2.28 19.58
N SER A 108 -5.31 -2.88 19.76
CA SER A 108 -4.09 -2.15 20.12
C SER A 108 -3.73 -1.14 19.02
N LEU A 109 -3.67 0.13 19.34
CA LEU A 109 -3.33 1.19 18.38
C LEU A 109 -1.84 1.53 18.45
N THR A 110 -1.29 1.99 17.33
CA THR A 110 0.11 2.41 17.23
C THR A 110 0.18 3.76 16.54
N THR A 111 0.83 4.72 17.19
CA THR A 111 1.16 6.03 16.62
C THR A 111 2.40 5.89 15.75
N LEU A 112 2.31 6.37 14.51
CA LEU A 112 3.41 6.34 13.54
C LEU A 112 3.61 7.74 12.96
N GLU A 113 4.87 8.12 12.80
CA GLU A 113 5.26 9.30 12.04
C GLU A 113 5.62 8.86 10.62
N LEU A 114 4.96 9.46 9.63
CA LEU A 114 5.07 9.08 8.23
C LEU A 114 5.65 10.22 7.41
N PRO A 115 6.77 10.01 6.69
CA PRO A 115 7.21 10.94 5.66
C PRO A 115 6.22 10.84 4.50
N PHE A 116 5.39 11.87 4.35
CA PHE A 116 4.37 11.97 3.32
C PHE A 116 4.85 12.89 2.21
N ALA A 117 5.17 12.30 1.05
CA ALA A 117 5.46 13.05 -0.17
C ALA A 117 4.15 13.30 -0.93
N TYR A 118 3.94 14.55 -1.36
CA TYR A 118 2.75 14.97 -2.09
C TYR A 118 3.10 16.04 -3.13
N GLU A 119 2.24 16.22 -4.12
CA GLU A 119 2.37 17.27 -5.12
C GLU A 119 1.30 18.34 -4.87
N GLU A 120 1.72 19.60 -4.82
CA GLU A 120 0.82 20.74 -4.64
C GLU A 120 1.12 21.77 -5.73
N LYS A 121 0.13 22.04 -6.59
CA LYS A 121 0.27 22.96 -7.75
C LYS A 121 1.50 22.66 -8.62
N GLY A 122 1.79 21.37 -8.86
CA GLY A 122 2.93 20.92 -9.66
C GLY A 122 4.28 20.88 -8.93
N VAL A 123 4.32 21.25 -7.65
CA VAL A 123 5.53 21.25 -6.83
C VAL A 123 5.53 20.04 -5.89
N ALA A 124 6.57 19.23 -5.94
CA ALA A 124 6.77 18.13 -5.00
C ALA A 124 7.15 18.67 -3.62
N LYS A 125 6.39 18.26 -2.60
CA LYS A 125 6.57 18.62 -1.19
C LYS A 125 6.64 17.35 -0.34
N GLN A 126 7.20 17.49 0.87
CA GLN A 126 7.24 16.42 1.86
C GLN A 126 6.89 16.97 3.23
N ALA A 127 6.16 16.20 4.03
CA ALA A 127 5.80 16.53 5.40
C ALA A 127 5.87 15.30 6.29
N LEU A 128 6.30 15.48 7.54
CA LEU A 128 6.23 14.43 8.55
C LEU A 128 4.86 14.50 9.23
N VAL A 129 4.04 13.45 9.07
CA VAL A 129 2.65 13.44 9.54
C VAL A 129 2.44 12.30 10.54
N LYS A 130 1.78 12.59 11.67
CA LYS A 130 1.42 11.58 12.66
C LYS A 130 0.09 10.92 12.33
N VAL A 131 0.02 9.60 12.43
CA VAL A 131 -1.22 8.83 12.28
C VAL A 131 -1.30 7.71 13.32
N VAL A 132 -2.50 7.38 13.77
CA VAL A 132 -2.74 6.26 14.70
C VAL A 132 -3.41 5.11 13.96
N LEU A 133 -2.81 3.92 13.97
CA LEU A 133 -3.31 2.77 13.21
C LEU A 133 -3.39 1.49 14.03
N CYS A 134 -4.40 0.67 13.74
CA CYS A 134 -4.47 -0.70 14.27
C CYS A 134 -3.46 -1.62 13.56
N PRO A 135 -3.16 -2.82 14.09
CA PRO A 135 -2.08 -3.69 13.58
C PRO A 135 -2.37 -4.19 12.15
N LYS A 136 -3.64 -4.34 11.79
CA LYS A 136 -4.07 -4.66 10.42
C LYS A 136 -3.70 -3.53 9.44
N CYS A 137 -3.90 -2.27 9.83
CA CYS A 137 -3.64 -1.12 8.98
C CYS A 137 -2.16 -0.76 8.92
N VAL A 138 -1.40 -0.94 10.00
CA VAL A 138 0.07 -0.81 9.98
C VAL A 138 0.69 -1.76 8.95
N ARG A 139 0.23 -3.02 8.90
CA ARG A 139 0.69 -3.98 7.88
C ARG A 139 0.34 -3.56 6.44
N LYS A 140 -0.83 -2.94 6.23
CA LYS A 140 -1.22 -2.40 4.91
C LYS A 140 -0.32 -1.24 4.52
N LEU A 141 -0.04 -0.34 5.44
CA LEU A 141 0.83 0.81 5.22
C LEU A 141 2.25 0.36 4.84
N MET A 142 2.80 -0.63 5.54
CA MET A 142 4.15 -1.15 5.30
C MET A 142 4.22 -2.18 4.16
N TRP A 143 3.13 -2.40 3.41
CA TRP A 143 3.02 -3.44 2.38
C TRP A 143 4.10 -3.33 1.30
N LYS A 144 4.31 -2.13 0.74
CA LYS A 144 5.29 -1.90 -0.33
C LYS A 144 6.71 -2.23 0.14
N LYS A 145 7.12 -1.64 1.26
CA LYS A 145 8.45 -1.85 1.88
C LYS A 145 8.70 -3.32 2.24
N ALA A 146 7.67 -4.02 2.71
CA ALA A 146 7.78 -5.46 3.00
C ALA A 146 7.93 -6.31 1.73
N ARG A 147 7.30 -5.92 0.62
CA ARG A 147 7.40 -6.63 -0.67
C ARG A 147 8.77 -6.43 -1.32
N GLU A 148 9.29 -5.21 -1.31
CA GLU A 148 10.63 -4.87 -1.84
C GLU A 148 11.73 -5.65 -1.13
N ARG A 149 11.70 -5.69 0.21
CA ARG A 149 12.65 -6.48 1.02
C ARG A 149 12.62 -7.99 0.72
N ARG A 150 11.45 -8.54 0.36
CA ARG A 150 11.33 -9.97 0.00
C ARG A 150 11.90 -10.24 -1.39
N THR A 151 11.71 -9.32 -2.33
CA THR A 151 12.29 -9.45 -3.68
C THR A 151 13.81 -9.30 -3.67
N GLU A 152 14.39 -8.45 -2.83
CA GLU A 152 15.85 -8.33 -2.68
C GLU A 152 16.46 -9.59 -2.08
N LYS A 153 15.90 -10.10 -0.97
CA LYS A 153 16.39 -11.33 -0.33
C LYS A 153 16.23 -12.57 -1.20
N GLY A 154 15.23 -12.62 -2.08
CA GLY A 154 15.06 -13.72 -3.03
C GLY A 154 16.13 -13.73 -4.13
N LYS A 155 16.64 -12.57 -4.55
CA LYS A 155 17.72 -12.46 -5.54
C LYS A 155 19.05 -12.92 -4.98
N THR A 156 19.38 -12.54 -3.74
CA THR A 156 20.64 -12.93 -3.09
C THR A 156 20.76 -14.44 -2.86
N VAL A 157 19.64 -15.14 -2.63
CA VAL A 157 19.65 -16.61 -2.47
C VAL A 157 19.78 -17.32 -3.83
N ALA A 158 19.21 -16.75 -4.90
CA ALA A 158 19.33 -17.30 -6.25
C ALA A 158 20.74 -17.11 -6.85
N GLU A 159 21.43 -16.01 -6.54
CA GLU A 159 22.84 -15.81 -6.94
C GLU A 159 23.79 -16.77 -6.21
N ASN A 160 23.58 -17.02 -4.91
CA ASN A 160 24.42 -17.95 -4.15
C ASN A 160 24.26 -19.41 -4.58
N ASP A 161 23.08 -19.83 -5.06
CA ASP A 161 22.86 -21.19 -5.58
C ASP A 161 23.54 -21.37 -6.97
N ASN A 162 23.68 -20.29 -7.75
CA ASN A 162 24.33 -20.34 -9.06
C ASN A 162 25.86 -20.37 -8.97
N GLU A 163 26.47 -19.63 -8.03
CA GLU A 163 27.94 -19.66 -7.82
C GLU A 163 28.42 -21.04 -7.30
N SER A 164 27.60 -21.73 -6.51
CA SER A 164 27.93 -23.09 -6.03
C SER A 164 27.79 -24.21 -7.08
N ARG A 165 27.18 -23.94 -8.24
CA ARG A 165 27.06 -24.91 -9.36
C ARG A 165 28.14 -24.75 -10.42
N GLU A 166 28.77 -23.59 -10.54
CA GLU A 166 29.84 -23.36 -11.54
C GLU A 166 31.23 -23.80 -11.05
N ARG A 167 31.42 -24.09 -9.75
CA ARG A 167 32.71 -24.53 -9.19
C ARG A 167 32.86 -26.06 -9.01
N GLY A 168 31.99 -26.85 -9.66
CA GLY A 168 31.89 -28.30 -9.45
C GLY A 168 32.15 -29.17 -10.69
N SER A 169 33.03 -28.76 -11.60
CA SER A 169 33.35 -29.57 -12.78
C SER A 169 34.79 -29.37 -13.28
N VAL A 170 35.78 -30.02 -12.65
CA VAL A 170 36.99 -30.55 -13.32
C VAL A 170 37.57 -31.75 -12.53
N GLU A 171 37.28 -32.95 -13.05
CA GLU A 171 38.11 -34.16 -13.28
C GLU A 171 39.07 -34.78 -12.22
N ASP A 172 38.90 -36.11 -12.07
CA ASP A 172 39.80 -37.18 -11.54
C ASP A 172 41.21 -37.16 -12.20
N PRO A 173 42.30 -37.72 -11.59
CA PRO A 173 42.46 -39.18 -11.48
C PRO A 173 43.39 -39.79 -10.37
N GLU A 174 43.24 -41.12 -10.21
CA GLU A 174 44.25 -42.20 -9.95
C GLU A 174 44.77 -42.57 -8.53
N GLU A 175 44.81 -43.91 -8.30
CA GLU A 175 45.26 -44.66 -7.11
C GLU A 175 46.79 -44.67 -6.86
N PRO A 176 47.26 -45.17 -5.69
CA PRO A 176 47.80 -46.54 -5.68
C PRO A 176 47.52 -47.40 -4.41
N GLU A 177 47.76 -48.71 -4.61
CA GLU A 177 47.62 -49.88 -3.72
C GLU A 177 48.56 -49.91 -2.48
N ASN A 178 48.12 -50.50 -1.34
CA ASN A 178 48.56 -51.84 -0.85
C ASN A 178 48.57 -52.07 0.71
N HIS A 179 47.95 -53.19 1.10
CA HIS A 179 48.03 -54.14 2.25
C HIS A 179 48.14 -53.77 3.76
N GLY A 180 47.20 -54.34 4.54
CA GLY A 180 47.50 -55.04 5.82
C GLY A 180 46.42 -55.14 6.92
N GLN A 181 45.57 -56.20 6.87
CA GLN A 181 44.92 -57.00 7.96
C GLN A 181 44.16 -56.32 9.15
N GLU A 182 43.11 -56.83 9.80
CA GLU A 182 42.07 -57.88 9.62
C GLU A 182 41.07 -57.73 10.80
N GLY A 183 39.78 -58.03 10.56
CA GLY A 183 38.76 -58.45 11.56
C GLY A 183 37.87 -57.36 12.19
N ASP A 184 36.56 -57.51 12.38
CA ASP A 184 35.55 -58.49 11.94
C ASP A 184 34.14 -57.87 12.12
N SER A 185 33.25 -58.27 11.21
CA SER A 185 31.79 -58.45 11.28
C SER A 185 30.76 -57.37 11.70
N ARG A 186 29.99 -56.98 10.66
CA ARG A 186 28.50 -57.09 10.52
C ARG A 186 27.60 -56.18 11.39
N ASN A 187 26.95 -55.20 10.76
CA ASN A 187 25.51 -55.35 10.47
C ASN A 187 25.04 -54.44 9.31
N THR A 188 24.35 -55.10 8.40
CA THR A 188 23.66 -54.64 7.20
C THR A 188 22.53 -53.64 7.49
N ARG A 189 22.35 -52.62 6.62
CA ARG A 189 21.16 -52.47 5.75
C ARG A 189 21.24 -51.23 4.87
N ARG A 190 21.57 -51.49 3.61
CA ARG A 190 21.32 -50.62 2.45
C ARG A 190 19.83 -50.34 2.31
N ARG A 191 19.46 -49.09 2.02
CA ARG A 191 18.23 -48.79 1.27
C ARG A 191 18.53 -47.73 0.22
N HIS A 192 18.85 -48.20 -0.98
CA HIS A 192 18.83 -47.40 -2.19
C HIS A 192 17.39 -47.14 -2.63
N ARG A 193 17.10 -45.85 -2.83
CA ARG A 193 16.59 -45.25 -4.08
C ARG A 193 15.40 -45.93 -4.77
N ARG A 194 14.25 -45.22 -4.80
CA ARG A 194 13.40 -45.17 -5.98
C ARG A 194 13.06 -43.72 -6.30
N ILE A 195 13.78 -43.19 -7.28
CA ILE A 195 13.41 -42.04 -8.08
C ILE A 195 12.45 -42.59 -9.15
N SER A 196 11.22 -42.06 -9.22
CA SER A 196 10.31 -42.29 -10.34
C SER A 196 10.41 -41.10 -11.31
N PRO A 197 10.73 -41.31 -12.59
CA PRO A 197 10.68 -40.28 -13.62
C PRO A 197 9.45 -40.40 -14.54
N LYS A 198 8.97 -39.24 -15.01
CA LYS A 198 8.18 -38.96 -16.25
C LYS A 198 6.77 -39.58 -16.33
N SER A 199 5.74 -38.95 -16.90
CA SER A 199 5.64 -38.13 -18.13
C SER A 199 4.32 -37.33 -18.11
N ARG A 200 4.31 -36.03 -18.43
CA ARG A 200 3.97 -35.43 -19.75
C ARG A 200 2.83 -36.13 -20.51
N SER A 201 1.65 -35.48 -20.54
CA SER A 201 0.84 -35.25 -21.75
C SER A 201 -0.33 -34.28 -21.42
N THR A 202 -0.29 -33.05 -21.94
CA THR A 202 -0.93 -32.57 -23.19
C THR A 202 -2.41 -32.20 -23.00
N SER A 203 -2.71 -30.89 -22.96
CA SER A 203 -4.06 -30.35 -23.20
C SER A 203 -4.50 -30.62 -24.64
N PRO A 204 -5.82 -30.66 -24.90
CA PRO A 204 -6.41 -29.54 -25.65
C PRO A 204 -7.79 -29.04 -25.15
N ARG A 205 -8.09 -27.81 -25.59
CA ARG A 205 -9.26 -26.94 -25.35
C ARG A 205 -10.56 -27.42 -26.08
N PRO A 206 -11.56 -26.55 -26.40
CA PRO A 206 -12.71 -26.12 -25.59
C PRO A 206 -14.06 -26.43 -26.30
N HIS A 207 -15.22 -26.40 -25.60
CA HIS A 207 -16.51 -26.30 -26.31
C HIS A 207 -17.52 -25.36 -25.66
N LYS A 208 -18.18 -24.59 -26.55
CA LYS A 208 -19.12 -23.48 -26.36
C LYS A 208 -20.51 -23.94 -25.90
N ARG A 209 -21.14 -23.03 -25.13
CA ARG A 209 -22.54 -22.55 -25.14
C ARG A 209 -23.69 -23.56 -25.09
N HIS A 210 -24.61 -23.31 -24.16
CA HIS A 210 -26.04 -23.27 -24.51
C HIS A 210 -26.79 -22.19 -23.72
N ARG A 211 -27.64 -21.45 -24.46
CA ARG A 211 -28.71 -20.56 -23.99
C ARG A 211 -29.97 -21.40 -23.70
N GLY A 212 -30.81 -20.89 -22.79
CA GLY A 212 -32.21 -21.24 -22.56
C GLY A 212 -32.56 -20.91 -21.11
N ARG A 213 -33.65 -20.23 -20.76
CA ARG A 213 -34.87 -19.84 -21.48
C ARG A 213 -35.47 -18.64 -20.73
#